data_AF-A0A7C1FI01-F1
#
_entry.id   AF-A0A7C1FI01-F1
#
_cell.length_a   1.000
_cell.length_b   1.000
_cell.length_c   1.000
_cell.angle_alpha   90.00
_cell.angle_beta   90.00
_cell.angle_gamma   90.00
#
_symmetry.space_group_name_H-M   'P 1'
#
loop_
_entity.id
_entity.type
_entity.pdbx_description
1 polymer ?
#
loop_
_entity_poly.entity_id
_entity_poly.type
_entity_poly.pdbx_seq_one_letter_code
_entity_poly.pdbx_strand_id
1 'polypeptide(L)'
;MQKATGNQSNKNRLRGRCSWLILLWIASLALSASPVAAAPATQRSAGGQYTVGDCNRIERSQLRNEIEAHVLAVLQNEAKPFDVDAIVARAWAELHMDAAIDAEVKRAVDSLMQSEDYLNRLLSGWWPEKAEEYAERVANDAFGSPGFRVKLDALSAAIGREVAKQVEAQFAQAASVALLCLQAYVGERYSQTFF
;
A
#
# COMPACT_ATOMS: atom_id res chain seq x y z
N MET A 1 -24.52 -50.99 -49.50
CA MET A 1 -25.20 -50.67 -48.23
C MET A 1 -24.15 -50.37 -47.16
N GLN A 2 -24.03 -49.12 -46.69
CA GLN A 2 -23.59 -48.77 -45.32
C GLN A 2 -23.76 -47.25 -45.13
N LYS A 3 -24.49 -46.89 -44.08
CA LYS A 3 -25.04 -45.55 -43.80
C LYS A 3 -24.09 -44.83 -42.83
N ALA A 4 -23.66 -43.62 -43.16
CA ALA A 4 -22.85 -42.78 -42.29
C ALA A 4 -23.72 -42.11 -41.21
N THR A 5 -23.70 -42.65 -39.99
CA THR A 5 -24.28 -42.03 -38.78
C THR A 5 -23.15 -41.69 -37.82
N GLY A 6 -22.69 -40.43 -37.84
CA GLY A 6 -21.59 -40.02 -36.98
C GLY A 6 -21.29 -38.52 -36.99
N ASN A 7 -22.30 -37.63 -37.05
CA ASN A 7 -22.02 -36.20 -36.94
C ASN A 7 -23.19 -35.33 -36.41
N GLN A 8 -24.05 -35.88 -35.53
CA GLN A 8 -25.12 -35.08 -34.89
C GLN A 8 -25.05 -35.00 -33.36
N SER A 9 -24.40 -35.95 -32.68
CA SER A 9 -24.35 -35.96 -31.21
C SER A 9 -23.48 -34.83 -30.61
N ASN A 10 -22.42 -34.41 -31.31
CA ASN A 10 -21.44 -33.46 -30.77
C ASN A 10 -21.90 -31.99 -30.81
N LYS A 11 -22.78 -31.63 -31.77
CA LYS A 11 -23.32 -30.27 -31.90
C LYS A 11 -24.27 -29.89 -30.76
N ASN A 12 -25.04 -30.84 -30.23
CA ASN A 12 -25.99 -30.56 -29.15
C ASN A 12 -25.30 -30.39 -27.78
N ARG A 13 -24.17 -31.07 -27.53
CA ARG A 13 -23.36 -30.88 -26.31
C ARG A 13 -22.65 -29.53 -26.25
N LEU A 14 -22.18 -28.99 -27.39
CA LEU A 14 -21.57 -27.66 -27.43
C LEU A 14 -22.61 -26.53 -27.29
N ARG A 15 -23.80 -26.67 -27.90
CA ARG A 15 -24.89 -25.68 -27.73
C ARG A 15 -25.35 -25.54 -26.28
N GLY A 16 -25.43 -26.64 -25.53
CA GLY A 16 -25.80 -26.61 -24.11
C GLY A 16 -24.77 -25.88 -23.24
N ARG A 17 -23.47 -26.10 -23.48
CA ARG A 17 -22.39 -25.47 -22.73
C ARG A 17 -22.25 -23.98 -23.04
N CYS A 18 -22.38 -23.56 -24.30
CA CYS A 18 -22.39 -22.14 -24.66
C CYS A 18 -23.63 -21.42 -24.12
N SER A 19 -24.81 -22.04 -24.17
CA SER A 19 -26.04 -21.44 -23.63
C SER A 19 -25.96 -21.26 -22.11
N TRP A 20 -25.31 -22.19 -21.39
CA TRP A 20 -25.14 -22.08 -19.95
C TRP A 20 -24.11 -21.01 -19.55
N LEU A 21 -23.04 -20.85 -20.34
CA LEU A 21 -22.06 -19.78 -20.16
C LEU A 21 -22.66 -18.39 -20.45
N ILE A 22 -23.55 -18.27 -21.44
CA ILE A 22 -24.27 -17.01 -21.74
C ILE A 22 -25.27 -16.69 -20.63
N LEU A 23 -25.99 -17.68 -20.09
CA LEU A 23 -26.91 -17.49 -18.96
C LEU A 23 -26.17 -17.07 -17.68
N LEU A 24 -24.98 -17.63 -17.41
CA LEU A 24 -24.12 -17.21 -16.30
C LEU A 24 -23.60 -15.77 -16.50
N TRP A 25 -23.28 -15.38 -17.73
CA TRP A 25 -22.89 -14.01 -18.07
C TRP A 25 -24.03 -12.98 -17.93
N ILE A 26 -25.26 -13.35 -18.29
CA ILE A 26 -26.43 -12.47 -18.10
C ILE A 26 -26.77 -12.35 -16.61
N ALA A 27 -26.64 -13.43 -15.83
CA ALA A 27 -26.84 -13.39 -14.39
C ALA A 27 -25.78 -12.52 -13.67
N SER A 28 -24.52 -12.50 -14.12
CA SER A 28 -23.50 -11.61 -13.57
C SER A 28 -23.71 -10.15 -13.96
N LEU A 29 -24.28 -9.84 -15.13
CA LEU A 29 -24.65 -8.46 -15.51
C LEU A 29 -25.91 -7.96 -14.81
N ALA A 30 -26.84 -8.83 -14.41
CA ALA A 30 -28.04 -8.43 -13.68
C ALA A 30 -27.74 -8.09 -12.19
N LEU A 31 -26.66 -8.62 -11.63
CA LEU A 31 -26.27 -8.37 -10.23
C LEU A 31 -25.55 -7.02 -10.01
N SER A 32 -25.17 -6.31 -11.09
CA SER A 32 -24.58 -4.97 -11.01
C SER A 32 -25.60 -3.83 -11.16
N ALA A 33 -26.89 -4.14 -11.36
CA ALA A 33 -27.97 -3.17 -11.48
C ALA A 33 -28.72 -2.97 -10.15
N SER A 34 -27.99 -2.76 -9.06
CA SER A 34 -28.59 -2.22 -7.83
C SER A 34 -28.90 -0.74 -8.07
N PRO A 35 -30.15 -0.27 -7.92
CA PRO A 35 -30.41 1.15 -7.91
C PRO A 35 -29.70 1.72 -6.68
N VAL A 36 -28.60 2.42 -6.90
CA VAL A 36 -27.99 3.28 -5.89
C VAL A 36 -29.00 4.39 -5.65
N ALA A 37 -29.89 4.17 -4.69
CA ALA A 37 -30.60 5.25 -4.04
C ALA A 37 -29.52 6.25 -3.61
N ALA A 38 -29.57 7.45 -4.16
CA ALA A 38 -28.72 8.57 -3.80
C ALA A 38 -28.95 8.88 -2.31
N ALA A 39 -28.23 8.15 -1.46
CA ALA A 39 -27.99 8.55 -0.09
C ALA A 39 -27.29 9.91 -0.17
N PRO A 40 -27.67 10.88 0.68
CA PRO A 40 -26.91 12.13 0.78
C PRO A 40 -25.45 11.73 0.98
N ALA A 41 -24.54 12.39 0.26
CA ALA A 41 -23.10 12.21 0.41
C ALA A 41 -22.74 12.50 1.87
N THR A 42 -22.85 11.48 2.71
CA THR A 42 -22.23 11.43 4.02
C THR A 42 -20.79 11.20 3.65
N GLN A 43 -20.09 12.32 3.49
CA GLN A 43 -18.65 12.40 3.43
C GLN A 43 -18.15 11.61 4.64
N ARG A 44 -17.88 10.33 4.41
CA ARG A 44 -17.34 9.42 5.42
C ARG A 44 -15.88 9.78 5.47
N SER A 45 -15.63 10.76 6.32
CA SER A 45 -14.32 11.28 6.61
C SER A 45 -13.53 10.14 7.24
N ALA A 46 -12.68 9.54 6.42
CA ALA A 46 -11.71 8.56 6.88
C ALA A 46 -10.69 9.34 7.72
N GLY A 47 -10.77 9.16 9.04
CA GLY A 47 -10.04 9.94 10.03
C GLY A 47 -11.03 10.80 10.82
N GLY A 48 -11.14 10.54 12.13
CA GLY A 48 -12.07 11.23 13.02
C GLY A 48 -12.00 12.73 12.80
N GLN A 49 -13.01 13.28 12.14
CA GLN A 49 -13.09 14.71 11.94
C GLN A 49 -13.39 15.33 13.29
N TYR A 50 -12.39 15.96 13.88
CA TYR A 50 -12.60 17.04 14.82
C TYR A 50 -13.50 18.07 14.12
N THR A 51 -14.77 18.10 14.52
CA THR A 51 -15.78 18.90 13.83
C THR A 51 -15.82 20.29 14.45
N VAL A 52 -16.28 21.31 13.70
CA VAL A 52 -16.45 22.68 14.21
C VAL A 52 -17.30 22.73 15.51
N GLY A 53 -18.15 21.73 15.74
CA GLY A 53 -18.93 21.57 16.97
C GLY A 53 -18.11 21.30 18.23
N ASP A 54 -16.91 20.72 18.10
CA ASP A 54 -16.02 20.42 19.23
C ASP A 54 -15.30 21.69 19.75
N CYS A 55 -15.27 22.75 18.93
CA CYS A 55 -14.63 24.03 19.27
C CYS A 55 -15.48 24.96 20.16
N ASN A 56 -16.73 24.61 20.40
CA ASN A 56 -17.66 25.36 21.25
C ASN A 56 -17.43 25.12 22.76
N ARG A 57 -16.88 23.96 23.16
CA ARG A 57 -16.82 23.52 24.57
C ARG A 57 -15.62 23.98 25.39
N ILE A 58 -14.92 25.03 24.96
CA ILE A 58 -13.68 25.47 25.63
C ILE A 58 -13.96 26.54 26.70
N GLU A 59 -14.20 26.12 27.95
CA GLU A 59 -14.11 26.97 29.14
C GLU A 59 -12.66 27.06 29.66
N ARG A 60 -12.19 28.29 29.99
CA ARG A 60 -10.77 28.60 30.32
C ARG A 60 -10.17 27.83 31.49
N SER A 61 -10.96 27.34 32.43
CA SER A 61 -10.50 26.60 33.62
C SER A 61 -10.41 25.08 33.40
N GLN A 62 -11.10 24.55 32.39
CA GLN A 62 -11.13 23.12 32.04
C GLN A 62 -10.24 22.78 30.84
N LEU A 63 -9.91 23.80 30.03
CA LEU A 63 -9.12 23.74 28.81
C LEU A 63 -7.79 22.99 28.94
N ARG A 64 -7.06 23.11 30.06
CA ARG A 64 -5.73 22.50 30.18
C ARG A 64 -5.80 20.98 30.40
N ASN A 65 -6.76 20.52 31.20
CA ASN A 65 -7.02 19.09 31.43
C ASN A 65 -7.73 18.45 30.23
N GLU A 66 -8.65 19.18 29.59
CA GLU A 66 -9.29 18.77 28.34
C GLU A 66 -8.26 18.69 27.20
N ILE A 67 -7.33 19.65 27.05
CA ILE A 67 -6.24 19.58 26.05
C ILE A 67 -5.35 18.38 26.31
N GLU A 68 -4.90 18.13 27.55
CA GLU A 68 -4.09 16.94 27.83
C GLU A 68 -4.85 15.65 27.51
N ALA A 69 -6.14 15.56 27.87
CA ALA A 69 -6.98 14.40 27.57
C ALA A 69 -7.29 14.25 26.08
N HIS A 70 -7.55 15.33 25.35
CA HIS A 70 -7.80 15.33 23.91
C HIS A 70 -6.52 15.09 23.11
N VAL A 71 -5.38 15.64 23.54
CA VAL A 71 -4.07 15.32 22.94
C VAL A 71 -3.73 13.85 23.19
N LEU A 72 -3.97 13.32 24.39
CA LEU A 72 -3.82 11.87 24.63
C LEU A 72 -4.79 11.06 23.78
N ALA A 73 -6.06 11.47 23.68
CA ALA A 73 -7.07 10.78 22.90
C ALA A 73 -6.81 10.87 21.40
N VAL A 74 -6.25 11.97 20.89
CA VAL A 74 -5.80 12.14 19.51
C VAL A 74 -4.56 11.28 19.26
N LEU A 75 -3.58 11.29 20.16
CA LEU A 75 -2.42 10.39 20.06
C LEU A 75 -2.80 8.90 20.15
N GLN A 76 -3.91 8.57 20.81
CA GLN A 76 -4.39 7.19 20.98
C GLN A 76 -5.50 6.77 19.99
N ASN A 77 -6.26 7.70 19.41
CA ASN A 77 -7.42 7.43 18.53
C ASN A 77 -7.38 8.16 17.17
N GLU A 78 -6.48 9.11 16.90
CA GLU A 78 -6.40 9.66 15.54
C GLU A 78 -5.85 8.63 14.56
N ALA A 79 -6.78 8.23 13.70
CA ALA A 79 -6.64 8.19 12.25
C ALA A 79 -5.50 7.32 11.73
N LYS A 80 -5.85 6.04 11.52
CA LYS A 80 -5.18 5.04 10.69
C LYS A 80 -3.64 5.21 10.70
N PRO A 81 -2.91 4.48 11.56
CA PRO A 81 -1.46 4.63 11.68
C PRO A 81 -0.82 4.64 10.30
N PHE A 82 0.20 5.50 10.12
CA PHE A 82 0.98 5.57 8.89
C PHE A 82 1.25 4.16 8.39
N ASP A 83 0.73 3.84 7.21
CA ASP A 83 0.86 2.51 6.63
C ASP A 83 2.27 2.40 6.03
N VAL A 84 3.24 2.21 6.93
CA VAL A 84 4.66 2.10 6.58
C VAL A 84 4.86 0.96 5.60
N ASP A 85 4.15 -0.15 5.78
CA ASP A 85 4.21 -1.31 4.88
C ASP A 85 3.75 -0.93 3.45
N ALA A 86 2.66 -0.18 3.30
CA ALA A 86 2.21 0.28 1.99
C ALA A 86 3.17 1.30 1.35
N ILE A 87 3.80 2.18 2.15
CA ILE A 87 4.80 3.13 1.66
C ILE A 87 6.04 2.38 1.15
N VAL A 88 6.55 1.44 1.95
CA VAL A 88 7.71 0.61 1.58
C VAL A 88 7.38 -0.23 0.35
N ALA A 89 6.24 -0.91 0.31
CA ALA A 89 5.85 -1.75 -0.82
C ALA A 89 5.74 -0.97 -2.13
N ARG A 90 5.19 0.25 -2.08
CA ARG A 90 5.12 1.13 -3.25
C ARG A 90 6.51 1.56 -3.70
N ALA A 91 7.34 2.05 -2.78
CA ALA A 91 8.69 2.49 -3.11
C ALA A 91 9.56 1.34 -3.64
N TRP A 92 9.40 0.14 -3.08
CA TRP A 92 10.05 -1.09 -3.54
C TRP A 92 9.69 -1.43 -4.99
N ALA A 93 8.39 -1.38 -5.31
CA ALA A 93 7.89 -1.65 -6.65
C ALA A 93 8.31 -0.57 -7.66
N GLU A 94 8.19 0.72 -7.32
CA GLU A 94 8.55 1.85 -8.18
C GLU A 94 10.04 1.87 -8.53
N LEU A 95 10.90 1.46 -7.59
CA LEU A 95 12.35 1.40 -7.81
C LEU A 95 12.83 0.09 -8.44
N HIS A 96 11.90 -0.85 -8.68
CA HIS A 96 12.19 -2.19 -9.18
C HIS A 96 13.28 -2.88 -8.35
N MET A 97 13.13 -2.88 -7.02
CA MET A 97 14.12 -3.43 -6.10
C MET A 97 14.37 -4.93 -6.34
N ASP A 98 13.34 -5.71 -6.68
CA ASP A 98 13.49 -7.13 -7.01
C ASP A 98 14.43 -7.33 -8.20
N ALA A 99 14.23 -6.59 -9.29
CA ALA A 99 15.08 -6.66 -10.47
C ALA A 99 16.51 -6.18 -10.19
N ALA A 100 16.68 -5.21 -9.29
CA ALA A 100 18.00 -4.75 -8.87
C ALA A 100 18.74 -5.83 -8.06
N ILE A 101 18.04 -6.51 -7.13
CA ILE A 101 18.60 -7.63 -6.36
C ILE A 101 18.98 -8.76 -7.30
N ASP A 102 18.09 -9.15 -8.21
CA ASP A 102 18.35 -10.23 -9.18
C ASP A 102 19.57 -9.92 -10.06
N ALA A 103 19.72 -8.66 -10.49
CA ALA A 103 20.87 -8.24 -11.29
C ALA A 103 22.19 -8.34 -10.50
N GLU A 104 22.21 -7.93 -9.24
CA GLU A 104 23.41 -8.01 -8.40
C GLU A 104 23.75 -9.43 -7.99
N VAL A 105 22.74 -10.26 -7.68
CA VAL A 105 22.93 -11.69 -7.42
C VAL A 105 23.48 -12.37 -8.66
N LYS A 106 22.91 -12.10 -9.84
CA LYS A 106 23.43 -12.65 -11.10
C LYS A 106 24.87 -12.23 -11.35
N ARG A 107 25.20 -10.95 -11.14
CA ARG A 107 26.57 -10.44 -11.27
C ARG A 107 27.53 -11.18 -10.33
N ALA A 108 27.13 -11.37 -9.06
CA ALA A 108 27.93 -12.05 -8.07
C ALA A 108 28.14 -13.54 -8.40
N VAL A 109 27.10 -14.22 -8.88
CA VAL A 109 27.22 -15.59 -9.39
C VAL A 109 28.16 -15.64 -10.59
N ASP A 110 27.98 -14.77 -11.58
CA ASP A 110 28.84 -14.75 -12.78
C ASP A 110 30.31 -14.47 -12.41
N SER A 111 30.56 -13.58 -11.44
CA SER A 111 31.88 -13.29 -10.87
C SER A 111 32.51 -14.51 -10.20
N LEU A 112 31.76 -15.18 -9.31
CA LEU A 112 32.21 -16.40 -8.64
C LEU A 112 32.56 -17.49 -9.66
N MET A 113 31.70 -17.70 -10.65
CA MET A 113 31.88 -18.71 -11.71
C MET A 113 33.06 -18.42 -12.64
N GLN A 114 33.49 -17.17 -12.78
CA GLN A 114 34.71 -16.81 -13.50
C GLN A 114 35.97 -16.96 -12.65
N SER A 115 35.85 -16.84 -11.32
CA SER A 115 36.98 -16.91 -10.39
C SER A 115 37.38 -18.32 -9.97
N GLU A 116 36.47 -19.30 -10.06
CA GLU A 116 36.70 -20.67 -9.58
C GLU A 116 37.13 -21.62 -10.69
N ASP A 117 38.04 -22.53 -10.35
CA ASP A 117 38.46 -23.61 -11.23
C ASP A 117 37.29 -24.57 -11.53
N TYR A 118 37.24 -25.07 -12.77
CA TYR A 118 36.18 -25.95 -13.28
C TYR A 118 35.86 -27.16 -12.37
N LEU A 119 36.85 -27.67 -11.63
CA LEU A 119 36.69 -28.80 -10.70
C LEU A 119 36.00 -28.40 -9.38
N ASN A 120 36.32 -27.25 -8.81
CA ASN A 120 35.63 -26.71 -7.61
C ASN A 120 34.15 -26.44 -7.91
N ARG A 121 33.87 -25.94 -9.13
CA ARG A 121 32.52 -25.68 -9.63
C ARG A 121 31.66 -26.94 -9.78
N LEU A 122 32.29 -28.08 -10.11
CA LEU A 122 31.62 -29.36 -10.23
C LEU A 122 31.35 -29.99 -8.85
N LEU A 123 32.27 -29.81 -7.89
CA LEU A 123 32.19 -30.39 -6.55
C LEU A 123 31.20 -29.68 -5.62
N SER A 124 30.98 -28.37 -5.80
CA SER A 124 30.06 -27.59 -4.97
C SER A 124 28.60 -28.05 -5.04
N GLY A 125 28.20 -28.72 -6.13
CA GLY A 125 26.86 -29.31 -6.26
C GLY A 125 26.65 -30.60 -5.46
N TRP A 126 27.73 -31.21 -4.94
CA TRP A 126 27.69 -32.52 -4.28
C TRP A 126 28.08 -32.45 -2.79
N TRP A 127 28.59 -31.29 -2.33
CA TRP A 127 29.11 -31.09 -0.96
C TRP A 127 28.42 -29.89 -0.28
N PRO A 128 27.65 -30.11 0.80
CA PRO A 128 26.82 -29.06 1.41
C PRO A 128 27.66 -27.90 1.99
N GLU A 129 28.83 -28.18 2.57
CA GLU A 129 29.71 -27.14 3.14
C GLU A 129 30.23 -26.18 2.05
N LYS A 130 30.50 -26.69 0.84
CA LYS A 130 30.91 -25.85 -0.30
C LYS A 130 29.76 -25.04 -0.87
N ALA A 131 28.54 -25.58 -0.86
CA ALA A 131 27.37 -24.85 -1.29
C ALA A 131 27.07 -23.66 -0.36
N GLU A 132 27.23 -23.84 0.95
CA GLU A 132 27.08 -22.76 1.95
C GLU A 132 28.13 -21.66 1.75
N GLU A 133 29.41 -22.02 1.63
CA GLU A 133 30.50 -21.08 1.36
C GLU A 133 30.23 -20.22 0.11
N TYR A 134 29.73 -20.85 -0.95
CA TYR A 134 29.39 -20.15 -2.19
C TYR A 134 28.17 -19.25 -2.05
N ALA A 135 27.14 -19.69 -1.34
CA ALA A 135 25.96 -18.87 -1.07
C ALA A 135 26.33 -17.63 -0.24
N GLU A 136 27.16 -17.80 0.79
CA GLU A 136 27.65 -16.69 1.61
C GLU A 136 28.48 -15.71 0.78
N ARG A 137 29.39 -16.21 -0.06
CA ARG A 137 30.23 -15.37 -0.92
C ARG A 137 29.42 -14.59 -1.95
N VAL A 138 28.43 -15.23 -2.59
CA VAL A 138 27.51 -14.57 -3.52
C VAL A 138 26.68 -13.52 -2.80
N ALA A 139 26.13 -13.83 -1.62
CA ALA A 139 25.36 -12.88 -0.84
C ALA A 139 26.20 -11.65 -0.44
N ASN A 140 27.42 -11.88 0.06
CA ASN A 140 28.33 -10.81 0.46
C ASN A 140 28.74 -9.92 -0.73
N ASP A 141 29.00 -10.49 -1.91
CA ASP A 141 29.31 -9.69 -3.10
C ASP A 141 28.07 -8.95 -3.64
N ALA A 142 26.91 -9.61 -3.70
CA ALA A 142 25.67 -9.02 -4.21
C ALA A 142 25.17 -7.87 -3.32
N PHE A 143 25.00 -8.12 -2.01
CA PHE A 143 24.51 -7.13 -1.06
C PHE A 143 25.59 -6.14 -0.60
N GLY A 144 26.86 -6.49 -0.78
CA GLY A 144 27.98 -5.57 -0.59
C GLY A 144 28.22 -4.62 -1.77
N SER A 145 27.59 -4.88 -2.92
CA SER A 145 27.88 -4.18 -4.17
C SER A 145 27.53 -2.69 -4.13
N PRO A 146 28.27 -1.85 -4.88
CA PRO A 146 27.90 -0.44 -5.05
C PRO A 146 26.51 -0.26 -5.68
N GLY A 147 26.12 -1.13 -6.62
CA GLY A 147 24.82 -1.07 -7.28
C GLY A 147 23.66 -1.31 -6.32
N PHE A 148 23.77 -2.31 -5.44
CA PHE A 148 22.79 -2.56 -4.40
C PHE A 148 22.69 -1.40 -3.40
N ARG A 149 23.84 -0.86 -2.94
CA ARG A 149 23.87 0.29 -2.02
C ARG A 149 23.16 1.51 -2.59
N VAL A 150 23.46 1.88 -3.83
CA VAL A 150 22.80 3.01 -4.51
C VAL A 150 21.28 2.81 -4.59
N LYS A 151 20.83 1.59 -4.87
CA LYS A 151 19.40 1.26 -4.91
C LYS A 151 18.75 1.32 -3.53
N LEU A 152 19.44 0.83 -2.50
CA LEU A 152 18.98 0.90 -1.12
C LEU A 152 18.90 2.35 -0.59
N ASP A 153 19.86 3.20 -0.96
CA ASP A 153 19.85 4.63 -0.64
C ASP A 153 18.67 5.33 -1.33
N ALA A 154 18.43 5.02 -2.61
CA ALA A 154 17.29 5.54 -3.35
C ALA A 154 15.95 5.12 -2.72
N LEU A 155 15.84 3.88 -2.26
CA LEU A 155 14.68 3.37 -1.54
C LEU A 155 14.45 4.12 -0.24
N SER A 156 15.50 4.27 0.57
CA SER A 156 15.44 5.00 1.85
C SER A 156 15.01 6.46 1.63
N ALA A 157 15.56 7.12 0.60
CA ALA A 157 15.20 8.49 0.26
C ALA A 157 13.75 8.60 -0.25
N ALA A 158 13.26 7.61 -1.01
CA ALA A 158 11.88 7.59 -1.49
C ALA A 158 10.87 7.45 -0.35
N ILE A 159 11.12 6.51 0.56
CA ILE A 159 10.31 6.32 1.77
C ILE A 159 10.31 7.59 2.61
N GLY A 160 11.50 8.17 2.87
CA GLY A 160 11.64 9.38 3.67
C GLY A 160 10.84 10.57 3.11
N ARG A 161 10.85 10.76 1.78
CA ARG A 161 10.06 11.82 1.12
C ARG A 161 8.55 11.59 1.28
N GLU A 162 8.09 10.35 1.13
CA GLU A 162 6.66 10.05 1.25
C GLU A 162 6.16 10.21 2.70
N VAL A 163 6.95 9.76 3.68
CA VAL A 163 6.64 9.98 5.10
C VAL A 163 6.58 11.48 5.41
N ALA A 164 7.58 12.26 4.97
CA ALA A 164 7.60 13.71 5.18
C ALA A 164 6.36 14.39 4.59
N LYS A 165 5.98 14.03 3.36
CA LYS A 165 4.79 14.56 2.68
C LYS A 165 3.50 14.28 3.45
N GLN A 166 3.35 13.08 4.01
CA GLN A 166 2.15 12.74 4.79
C GLN A 166 2.11 13.51 6.12
N VAL A 167 3.25 13.67 6.78
CA VAL A 167 3.38 14.48 8.00
C VAL A 167 3.04 15.96 7.71
N GLU A 168 3.57 16.53 6.63
CA GLU A 168 3.24 17.89 6.19
C GLU A 168 1.73 18.07 5.91
N ALA A 169 1.11 17.08 5.26
CA ALA A 169 -0.33 17.11 4.98
C ALA A 169 -1.17 17.08 6.27
N GLN A 170 -0.78 16.28 7.27
CA GLN A 170 -1.44 16.26 8.57
C GLN A 170 -1.30 17.60 9.31
N PHE A 171 -0.11 18.20 9.30
CA PHE A 171 0.11 19.52 9.90
C PHE A 171 -0.73 20.61 9.21
N ALA A 172 -0.82 20.60 7.89
CA ALA A 172 -1.65 21.55 7.14
C ALA A 172 -3.14 21.40 7.49
N GLN A 173 -3.62 20.16 7.66
CA GLN A 173 -4.98 19.88 8.08
C GLN A 173 -5.26 20.39 9.49
N ALA A 174 -4.37 20.10 10.44
CA ALA A 174 -4.50 20.57 11.83
C ALA A 174 -4.50 22.10 11.93
N ALA A 175 -3.60 22.78 11.19
CA ALA A 175 -3.55 24.23 11.15
C ALA A 175 -4.84 24.86 10.58
N SER A 176 -5.42 24.23 9.54
CA SER A 176 -6.67 24.69 8.93
C SER A 176 -7.85 24.57 9.90
N VAL A 177 -7.92 23.47 10.64
CA VAL A 177 -8.92 23.24 11.69
C VAL A 177 -8.79 24.28 12.81
N ALA A 178 -7.57 24.53 13.30
CA ALA A 178 -7.32 25.53 14.32
C ALA A 178 -7.75 26.95 13.88
N LEU A 179 -7.50 27.31 12.62
CA LEU A 179 -7.93 28.58 12.04
C LEU A 179 -9.47 28.71 12.02
N LEU A 180 -10.18 27.67 11.58
CA LEU A 180 -11.64 27.65 11.56
C LEU A 180 -12.24 27.79 12.96
N CYS A 181 -11.63 27.15 13.96
CA CYS A 181 -12.08 27.26 15.35
C CYS A 181 -11.82 28.63 15.97
N LEU A 182 -10.70 29.27 15.62
CA LEU A 182 -10.43 30.66 16.00
C LEU A 182 -11.48 31.61 15.41
N GLN A 183 -11.84 31.43 14.13
CA GLN A 183 -12.88 32.22 13.47
C GLN A 183 -14.26 32.06 14.14
N ALA A 184 -14.64 30.82 14.48
CA ALA A 184 -15.90 30.54 15.18
C ALA A 184 -15.95 31.18 16.58
N TYR A 185 -14.89 31.04 17.38
CA TYR A 185 -14.81 31.63 18.72
C TYR A 185 -14.93 33.17 18.68
N VAL A 186 -14.24 33.80 17.73
CA VAL A 186 -14.29 35.25 17.55
C VAL A 186 -15.69 35.70 17.13
N GLY A 187 -16.32 35.03 16.16
CA GLY A 187 -17.68 35.36 15.70
C GLY A 187 -18.72 35.31 16.82
N GLU A 188 -18.67 34.28 17.65
CA GLU A 188 -19.57 34.12 18.81
C GLU A 188 -19.44 35.32 19.77
N ARG A 189 -18.20 35.70 20.14
CA ARG A 189 -17.94 36.77 21.11
C ARG A 189 -18.38 38.14 20.61
N TYR A 190 -18.20 38.43 19.32
CA TYR A 190 -18.68 39.68 18.72
C TYR A 190 -20.20 39.69 18.56
N SER A 191 -20.84 38.55 18.29
CA SER A 191 -22.31 38.50 18.21
C SER A 191 -23.00 38.75 19.56
N GLN A 192 -22.42 38.27 20.67
CA GLN A 192 -22.98 38.46 22.02
C GLN A 192 -22.69 39.85 22.63
N THR A 193 -21.87 40.68 22.01
CA THR A 193 -21.59 42.05 22.49
C THR A 193 -22.41 43.13 21.79
N PHE A 194 -23.09 42.80 20.69
CA PHE A 194 -23.90 43.74 19.91
C PHE A 194 -25.42 43.43 19.93
N PHE A 195 -25.86 42.45 20.73
CA PHE A 195 -27.26 42.18 21.07
C PHE A 195 -27.37 41.96 22.58
#